data_AF-A0A2D0L2N3-F1
#
_entry.id   AF-A0A2D0L2N3-F1
#
_cell.length_a   1.000
_cell.length_b   1.000
_cell.length_c   1.000
_cell.angle_alpha   90.00
_cell.angle_beta   90.00
_cell.angle_gamma   90.00
#
_symmetry.space_group_name_H-M   'P 1'
#
loop_
_entity.id
_entity.type
_entity.pdbx_description
1 polymer ?
#
loop_
_entity_poly.entity_id
_entity_poly.type
_entity_poly.pdbx_seq_one_letter_code
_entity_poly.pdbx_strand_id
1 'polypeptide(L)'
;MTLSTSEKYLLGKGHVIFFRDKLFFLKKRYEAIHQECLNRGFSVINRWPESVSVYHNLWNDYQVTEEDISVNMARIKERMPIKARFSPYFDRKINE
;
A
#
# COMPACT_ATOMS: atom_id res chain seq x y z
N MET A 1 21.74 -3.44 6.21
CA MET A 1 20.37 -3.16 5.75
C MET A 1 20.13 -1.66 5.89
N THR A 2 19.77 -0.96 4.81
CA THR A 2 19.52 0.50 4.88
C THR A 2 18.08 0.75 5.33
N LEU A 3 17.91 1.45 6.45
CA LEU A 3 16.62 1.95 6.92
C LEU A 3 16.37 3.36 6.39
N SER A 4 15.12 3.80 6.42
CA SER A 4 14.75 5.17 6.03
C SER A 4 15.29 6.16 7.05
N THR A 5 15.82 7.28 6.57
CA THR A 5 16.13 8.46 7.40
C THR A 5 14.97 9.45 7.45
N SER A 6 13.93 9.24 6.64
CA SER A 6 12.70 10.04 6.65
C SER A 6 11.67 9.42 7.57
N GLU A 7 11.13 10.23 8.48
CA GLU A 7 9.98 9.89 9.32
C GLU A 7 8.65 10.11 8.59
N LYS A 8 8.66 10.89 7.51
CA LYS A 8 7.47 11.20 6.71
C LYS A 8 7.32 10.23 5.54
N TYR A 9 6.09 9.81 5.28
CA TYR A 9 5.72 9.04 4.10
C TYR A 9 6.06 9.80 2.81
N LEU A 10 6.43 9.05 1.78
CA LEU A 10 6.75 9.59 0.46
C LEU A 10 6.41 8.60 -0.66
N LEU A 11 6.26 9.14 -1.87
CA LEU A 11 6.15 8.36 -3.11
C LEU A 11 7.43 8.53 -3.95
N GLY A 12 7.79 7.48 -4.71
CA GLY A 12 8.98 7.48 -5.56
C GLY A 12 10.24 6.99 -4.84
N LYS A 13 11.37 7.69 -5.02
CA LYS A 13 12.67 7.28 -4.48
C LYS A 13 12.62 7.23 -2.95
N GLY A 14 12.82 6.05 -2.37
CA GLY A 14 12.81 5.85 -0.91
C GLY A 14 11.49 5.30 -0.34
N HIS A 15 10.41 5.26 -1.13
CA HIS A 15 9.10 4.74 -0.69
C HIS A 15 9.17 3.30 -0.13
N VAL A 16 9.88 2.39 -0.81
CA VAL A 16 10.01 1.00 -0.32
C VAL A 16 10.92 0.92 0.91
N ILE A 17 11.96 1.75 0.96
CA ILE A 17 12.89 1.81 2.10
C ILE A 17 12.15 2.28 3.35
N PHE A 18 11.20 3.20 3.20
CA PHE A 18 10.34 3.70 4.29
C PHE A 18 9.61 2.58 5.06
N PHE A 19 9.22 1.48 4.41
CA PHE A 19 8.48 0.39 5.05
C PHE A 19 9.33 -0.79 5.54
N ARG A 20 10.66 -0.74 5.41
CA ARG A 20 11.54 -1.87 5.76
C ARG A 20 11.48 -2.28 7.23
N ASP A 21 11.20 -1.34 8.11
CA ASP A 21 11.07 -1.50 9.56
C ASP A 21 9.61 -1.53 10.03
N LYS A 22 8.63 -1.60 9.10
CA LYS A 22 7.19 -1.49 9.37
C LYS A 22 6.43 -2.77 9.01
N LEU A 23 7.02 -3.95 9.28
CA LEU A 23 6.46 -5.24 8.88
C LEU A 23 5.09 -5.51 9.49
N PHE A 24 4.81 -5.02 10.71
CA PHE A 24 3.50 -5.20 11.32
C PHE A 24 2.41 -4.43 10.58
N PHE A 25 2.70 -3.19 10.18
CA PHE A 25 1.81 -2.41 9.31
C PHE A 25 1.56 -3.14 7.97
N LEU A 26 2.64 -3.62 7.33
CA LEU A 26 2.54 -4.33 6.05
C LEU A 26 1.73 -5.62 6.16
N LYS A 27 1.89 -6.38 7.26
CA LYS A 27 1.16 -7.63 7.51
C LYS A 27 -0.35 -7.39 7.59
N LYS A 28 -0.78 -6.46 8.46
CA LYS A 28 -2.20 -6.07 8.58
C LYS A 28 -2.78 -5.62 7.24
N ARG A 29 -2.03 -4.80 6.49
CA ARG A 29 -2.48 -4.29 5.19
C ARG A 29 -2.54 -5.40 4.13
N TYR A 30 -1.58 -6.32 4.12
CA TYR A 30 -1.58 -7.47 3.23
C TYR A 30 -2.81 -8.35 3.46
N GLU A 31 -3.13 -8.65 4.72
CA GLU A 31 -4.30 -9.47 5.08
C GLU A 31 -5.61 -8.80 4.66
N ALA A 32 -5.75 -7.48 4.89
CA ALA A 32 -6.91 -6.73 4.44
C ALA A 32 -7.08 -6.78 2.91
N ILE A 33 -6.00 -6.61 2.15
CA ILE A 33 -6.03 -6.69 0.68
C ILE A 33 -6.34 -8.12 0.22
N HIS A 34 -5.75 -9.13 0.84
CA HIS A 34 -6.01 -10.53 0.51
C HIS A 34 -7.49 -10.86 0.73
N GLN A 35 -8.07 -10.43 1.86
CA GLN A 35 -9.50 -10.61 2.13
C GLN A 35 -10.37 -9.88 1.10
N GLU A 36 -10.01 -8.65 0.73
CA GLU A 36 -10.74 -7.89 -0.30
C GLU A 36 -10.68 -8.59 -1.68
N CYS A 37 -9.54 -9.22 -2.01
CA CYS A 37 -9.44 -10.03 -3.22
C CYS A 37 -10.41 -11.23 -3.19
N LEU A 38 -10.47 -11.95 -2.07
CA LEU A 38 -11.41 -13.06 -1.91
C LEU A 38 -12.87 -12.59 -2.01
N ASN A 39 -13.21 -11.46 -1.38
CA ASN A 39 -14.55 -10.87 -1.42
C ASN A 39 -15.00 -10.53 -2.85
N ARG A 40 -14.05 -10.16 -3.72
CA ARG A 40 -14.29 -9.86 -5.14
C ARG A 40 -14.29 -11.11 -6.04
N GLY A 41 -14.14 -12.31 -5.46
CA GLY A 41 -14.12 -13.58 -6.18
C GLY A 41 -12.82 -13.87 -6.92
N PHE A 42 -11.71 -13.19 -6.56
CA PHE A 42 -10.41 -13.54 -7.13
C PHE A 42 -9.87 -14.84 -6.51
N SER A 43 -9.33 -15.73 -7.33
CA SER A 43 -8.56 -16.88 -6.85
C SER A 43 -7.14 -16.44 -6.51
N VAL A 44 -6.92 -16.09 -5.24
CA VAL A 44 -5.62 -15.64 -4.71
C VAL A 44 -5.09 -16.61 -3.65
N ILE A 45 -3.77 -16.71 -3.58
CA ILE A 45 -3.06 -17.52 -2.58
C ILE A 45 -2.32 -16.56 -1.65
N ASN A 46 -2.36 -16.85 -0.35
CA ASN A 46 -1.57 -16.12 0.63
C ASN A 46 -0.07 -16.43 0.43
N ARG A 47 0.71 -15.38 0.17
CA ARG A 47 2.16 -15.43 -0.09
C ARG A 47 2.97 -14.71 0.98
N TRP A 48 2.36 -14.38 2.12
CA TRP A 48 3.10 -13.75 3.21
C TRP A 48 4.17 -14.73 3.74
N PRO A 49 5.46 -14.35 3.74
CA PRO A 49 6.52 -15.25 4.19
C PRO A 49 6.55 -15.36 5.71
N GLU A 50 6.33 -16.55 6.27
CA GLU A 50 6.37 -16.77 7.73
C GLU A 50 7.76 -16.55 8.33
N SER A 51 8.82 -16.78 7.53
CA SER A 51 10.21 -16.62 7.94
C SER A 51 10.58 -15.21 8.37
N VAL A 52 9.80 -14.18 8.01
CA VAL A 52 10.10 -12.79 8.42
C VAL A 52 9.77 -12.50 9.89
N SER A 53 9.07 -13.42 10.57
CA SER A 53 8.76 -13.32 11.99
C SER A 53 10.00 -13.21 12.89
N VAL A 54 11.13 -13.75 12.44
CA VAL A 54 12.41 -13.73 13.19
C VAL A 54 13.04 -12.33 13.28
N TYR A 55 12.65 -11.38 12.42
CA TYR A 55 13.24 -10.04 12.38
C TYR A 55 12.51 -9.07 13.31
N HIS A 56 12.43 -9.37 14.60
CA HIS A 56 11.60 -8.65 15.57
C HIS A 56 11.77 -7.11 15.55
N ASN A 57 12.98 -6.61 15.31
CA ASN A 57 13.30 -5.19 15.23
C ASN A 57 12.68 -4.46 14.01
N LEU A 58 12.14 -5.20 13.04
CA LEU A 58 11.49 -4.67 11.84
C LEU A 58 9.95 -4.75 11.93
N TRP A 59 9.39 -5.23 13.04
CA TRP A 59 7.94 -5.38 13.25
C TRP A 59 7.28 -4.15 13.86
N ASN A 60 7.75 -2.95 13.52
CA ASN A 60 7.08 -1.73 13.98
C ASN A 60 5.77 -1.51 13.22
N ASP A 61 4.85 -0.80 13.86
CA ASP A 61 3.63 -0.33 13.22
C ASP A 61 3.86 1.01 12.52
N TYR A 62 2.85 1.45 11.75
CA TYR A 62 2.82 2.78 11.17
C TYR A 62 1.41 3.36 11.23
N GLN A 63 1.29 4.51 11.89
CA GLN A 63 0.05 5.26 11.94
C GLN A 63 -0.06 6.14 10.70
N VAL A 64 -0.97 5.76 9.80
CA VAL A 64 -1.22 6.49 8.55
C VAL A 64 -1.86 7.84 8.88
N THR A 65 -1.33 8.90 8.29
CA THR A 65 -1.87 10.26 8.43
C THR A 65 -2.84 10.61 7.29
N GLU A 66 -3.62 11.68 7.48
CA GLU A 66 -4.49 12.21 6.42
C GLU A 66 -3.69 12.67 5.18
N GLU A 67 -2.51 13.24 5.40
CA GLU A 67 -1.58 13.63 4.33
C GLU A 67 -1.14 12.41 3.50
N ASP A 68 -0.78 11.30 4.17
CA ASP A 68 -0.40 10.05 3.48
C ASP A 68 -1.53 9.52 2.60
N ILE A 69 -2.76 9.59 3.11
CA ILE A 69 -3.97 9.19 2.38
C ILE A 69 -4.15 10.12 1.17
N SER A 70 -4.07 11.43 1.36
CA SER A 70 -4.19 12.43 0.29
C SER A 70 -3.19 12.18 -0.84
N VAL A 71 -1.91 11.98 -0.50
CA VAL A 71 -0.83 11.68 -1.45
C VAL A 71 -1.10 10.39 -2.23
N ASN A 72 -1.54 9.32 -1.55
CA ASN A 72 -1.90 8.07 -2.21
C ASN A 72 -3.12 8.22 -3.13
N MET A 73 -4.16 8.92 -2.67
CA MET A 73 -5.38 9.14 -3.44
C MET A 73 -5.11 9.96 -4.69
N ALA A 74 -4.25 10.97 -4.62
CA ALA A 74 -3.80 11.74 -5.78
C ALA A 74 -3.12 10.83 -6.82
N ARG A 75 -2.19 9.97 -6.39
CA ARG A 75 -1.51 9.02 -7.29
C ARG A 75 -2.47 7.98 -7.88
N ILE A 76 -3.42 7.49 -7.10
CA ILE A 76 -4.45 6.55 -7.58
C ILE A 76 -5.32 7.23 -8.63
N LYS A 77 -5.80 8.46 -8.39
CA LYS A 77 -6.58 9.25 -9.35
C LYS A 77 -5.83 9.50 -10.66
N GLU A 78 -4.52 9.78 -10.58
CA GLU A 78 -3.65 9.96 -11.75
C GLU A 78 -3.56 8.68 -12.61
N ARG A 79 -3.49 7.50 -11.98
CA ARG A 79 -3.17 6.23 -12.65
C ARG A 79 -4.37 5.32 -12.93
N MET A 80 -5.49 5.51 -12.23
CA MET A 80 -6.66 4.63 -12.36
C MET A 80 -7.24 4.70 -13.78
N PRO A 81 -7.64 3.59 -14.40
CA PRO A 81 -8.34 3.66 -15.69
C PRO A 81 -9.69 4.36 -15.54
N ILE A 82 -10.16 5.02 -16.60
CA ILE A 82 -11.46 5.70 -16.62
C ILE A 82 -12.59 4.72 -16.26
N LYS A 83 -12.52 3.48 -16.79
CA LYS A 83 -13.49 2.42 -16.55
C LYS A 83 -12.94 1.36 -15.59
N ALA A 84 -12.70 1.73 -14.33
CA ALA A 84 -12.25 0.79 -13.30
C ALA A 84 -13.36 -0.19 -12.90
N ARG A 85 -13.08 -1.50 -12.91
CA ARG A 85 -14.09 -2.54 -12.66
C ARG A 85 -14.70 -2.50 -11.25
N PHE A 86 -13.92 -2.10 -10.25
CA PHE A 86 -14.29 -2.18 -8.82
C PHE A 86 -14.12 -0.84 -8.09
N SER A 87 -14.15 0.26 -8.82
CA SER A 87 -14.04 1.61 -8.25
C SER A 87 -14.92 2.55 -9.05
N PRO A 88 -15.48 3.60 -8.43
CA PRO A 88 -16.21 4.62 -9.15
C PRO A 88 -15.37 5.21 -10.28
N TYR A 89 -16.02 5.56 -11.39
CA TYR A 89 -15.33 6.21 -12.51
C TYR A 89 -14.93 7.63 -12.13
N PHE A 90 -13.71 8.00 -12.50
CA PHE A 90 -13.27 9.38 -12.40
C PHE A 90 -13.69 10.13 -13.66
N ASP A 91 -14.39 11.25 -13.48
CA ASP A 91 -14.61 12.21 -14.55
C ASP A 91 -13.28 12.87 -14.90
N ARG A 92 -12.56 12.29 -15.85
CA ARG A 92 -11.49 13.00 -16.55
C ARG A 92 -12.12 13.71 -17.73
N LYS A 93 -12.06 15.04 -17.75
CA LYS A 93 -12.18 15.76 -19.02
C LYS A 93 -11.10 15.20 -19.94
N ILE A 94 -11.52 14.52 -20.99
CA ILE A 94 -10.62 14.17 -22.08
C ILE A 94 -10.32 15.51 -22.74
N ASN A 95 -9.14 16.07 -22.45
CA ASN A 95 -8.62 17.13 -23.29
C ASN A 95 -8.25 16.45 -24.61
N GLU A 96 -9.00 16.79 -25.66
CA GLU A 96 -8.75 16.40 -27.06
C GLU A 96 -7.34 16.80 -27.52
#